data_AF-A0A8T2F396-F1
#
_entry.id   AF-A0A8T2F396-F1
#
_cell.length_a   1.000
_cell.length_b   1.000
_cell.length_c   1.000
_cell.angle_alpha   90.00
_cell.angle_beta   90.00
_cell.angle_gamma   90.00
#
_symmetry.space_group_name_H-M   'P 1'
#
loop_
_entity.id
_entity.type
_entity.pdbx_description
1 polymer ?
#
loop_
_entity_poly.entity_id
_entity_poly.type
_entity_poly.pdbx_seq_one_letter_code
_entity_poly.pdbx_strand_id
1 'polypeptide(L)'
;MACCLASCCASATCGLCSSVASGISRKSARIAYCGLFGASLVVSWILRETGAPLLEKLPWINTSDSYTKEWYQQQAVLRVSFGNFLFFAIYALIMIGVKDQNDRRDSWHHGGWGLKMIVWFLLVVLMFFVPNVIVSLYGTLSKFGAGAFLLVQVVLLLDATHNWNDSWVEKDEKKWYIALLVISIVCYIATYTFSGILFIWFNPSGQDCGLNVFFIVMPMILAFVFAIIALHPAVNGSLLPASVISVYCAYVCYTGLSSEPHDYVCNGLNKSKAVNASTLILGMLTTVLSVLYSALRAGSSTTFLSPPSSPRSGVKDALLGDPEDGKKSGEAEARPVSYSYSFFHIIFALASMYAAMLLSGWTDSSESATLIDVGWTSVWVKICTGWVTAGLYIWTLIAPLILPDREFY
;
A
#
# COMPACT_ATOMS: atom_id res chain seq x y z
N MET A 1 15.27 7.08 43.71
CA MET A 1 14.80 5.70 43.44
C MET A 1 13.94 5.57 42.17
N ALA A 2 13.26 6.63 41.69
CA ALA A 2 12.51 6.62 40.42
C ALA A 2 13.38 6.63 39.13
N CYS A 3 14.64 7.07 39.20
CA CYS A 3 15.53 7.14 38.03
C CYS A 3 16.10 5.76 37.60
N CYS A 4 16.24 4.81 38.55
CA CYS A 4 16.74 3.47 38.26
C CYS A 4 15.67 2.55 37.65
N LEU A 5 14.39 2.73 38.01
CA LEU A 5 13.27 1.96 37.45
C LEU A 5 12.99 2.33 35.98
N ALA A 6 13.12 3.61 35.61
CA ALA A 6 12.99 4.04 34.22
C ALA A 6 14.14 3.50 33.33
N SER A 7 15.37 3.44 33.87
CA SER A 7 16.53 2.88 33.15
C SER A 7 16.46 1.37 32.97
N CYS A 8 15.95 0.62 33.96
CA CYS A 8 15.77 -0.84 33.84
C CYS A 8 14.62 -1.22 32.90
N CYS A 9 13.53 -0.44 32.88
CA CYS A 9 12.43 -0.66 31.94
C CYS A 9 12.84 -0.30 30.50
N ALA A 10 13.64 0.75 30.31
CA ALA A 10 14.20 1.12 29.00
C ALA A 10 15.24 0.09 28.50
N SER A 11 16.09 -0.45 29.38
CA SER A 11 17.07 -1.48 28.99
C SER A 11 16.42 -2.84 28.72
N ALA A 12 15.38 -3.21 29.49
CA ALA A 12 14.65 -4.47 29.29
C ALA A 12 13.80 -4.44 28.00
N THR A 13 13.15 -3.32 27.70
CA THR A 13 12.39 -3.16 26.45
C THR A 13 13.32 -3.02 25.23
N CYS A 14 14.44 -2.30 25.33
CA CYS A 14 15.44 -2.25 24.25
C CYS A 14 16.12 -3.60 24.00
N GLY A 15 16.41 -4.38 25.06
CA GLY A 15 16.98 -5.72 24.94
C GLY A 15 16.01 -6.71 24.29
N LEU A 16 14.71 -6.64 24.61
CA LEU A 16 13.69 -7.50 24.02
C LEU A 16 13.44 -7.14 22.54
N CYS A 17 13.32 -5.85 22.21
CA CYS A 17 13.17 -5.39 20.83
C CYS A 17 14.39 -5.72 19.98
N SER A 18 15.61 -5.57 20.53
CA SER A 18 16.84 -5.96 19.83
C SER A 18 16.94 -7.48 19.65
N SER A 19 16.54 -8.27 20.64
CA SER A 19 16.57 -9.75 20.56
C SER A 19 15.55 -10.30 19.56
N VAL A 20 14.31 -9.78 19.59
CA VAL A 20 13.25 -10.18 18.65
C VAL A 20 13.56 -9.71 17.23
N ALA A 21 13.97 -8.45 17.04
CA ALA A 21 14.35 -7.94 15.71
C ALA A 21 15.59 -8.63 15.15
N SER A 22 16.60 -8.93 15.98
CA SER A 22 17.80 -9.69 15.55
C SER A 22 17.50 -11.18 15.29
N GLY A 23 16.51 -11.76 15.96
CA GLY A 23 16.00 -13.11 15.67
C GLY A 23 15.25 -13.17 14.34
N ILE A 24 14.36 -12.21 14.10
CA ILE A 24 13.56 -12.11 12.86
C ILE A 24 14.46 -11.74 11.67
N SER A 25 15.39 -10.82 11.86
CA SER A 25 16.30 -10.41 10.80
C SER A 25 17.31 -11.49 10.39
N ARG A 26 17.62 -12.44 11.28
CA ARG A 26 18.39 -13.63 10.90
C ARG A 26 17.65 -14.54 9.91
N LYS A 27 16.31 -14.46 9.85
CA LYS A 27 15.48 -15.16 8.86
C LYS A 27 15.16 -14.30 7.63
N SER A 28 14.85 -13.00 7.81
CA SER A 28 14.64 -12.05 6.70
C SER A 28 14.59 -10.60 7.19
N ALA A 29 15.46 -9.74 6.66
CA ALA A 29 15.43 -8.29 6.94
C ALA A 29 14.11 -7.64 6.50
N ARG A 30 13.48 -8.15 5.44
CA ARG A 30 12.19 -7.64 4.93
C ARG A 30 11.07 -7.75 5.96
N ILE A 31 11.00 -8.89 6.65
CA ILE A 31 9.98 -9.12 7.70
C ILE A 31 10.19 -8.14 8.85
N ALA A 32 11.43 -7.88 9.23
CA ALA A 32 11.75 -6.93 10.30
C ALA A 32 11.39 -5.48 9.91
N TYR A 33 11.64 -5.03 8.67
CA TYR A 33 11.20 -3.69 8.21
C TYR A 33 9.68 -3.59 8.11
N CYS A 34 9.00 -4.65 7.70
CA CYS A 34 7.53 -4.68 7.76
C CYS A 34 7.02 -4.63 9.20
N GLY A 35 7.67 -5.33 10.13
CA GLY A 35 7.34 -5.25 11.55
C GLY A 35 7.49 -3.82 12.08
N LEU A 36 8.56 -3.13 11.70
CA LEU A 36 8.78 -1.72 12.04
C LEU A 36 7.70 -0.81 11.44
N PHE A 37 7.39 -0.99 10.16
CA PHE A 37 6.31 -0.26 9.50
C PHE A 37 4.95 -0.52 10.18
N GLY A 38 4.63 -1.78 10.49
CA GLY A 38 3.42 -2.16 11.21
C GLY A 38 3.34 -1.55 12.61
N ALA A 39 4.46 -1.53 13.35
CA ALA A 39 4.56 -0.85 14.63
C ALA A 39 4.27 0.65 14.48
N SER A 40 4.76 1.30 13.43
CA SER A 40 4.46 2.72 13.15
C SER A 40 2.97 2.97 12.91
N LEU A 41 2.26 2.04 12.26
CA LEU A 41 0.81 2.13 12.04
C LEU A 41 0.04 2.02 13.36
N VAL A 42 0.42 1.07 14.21
CA VAL A 42 -0.18 0.90 15.54
C VAL A 42 0.06 2.14 16.40
N VAL A 43 1.28 2.68 16.42
CA VAL A 43 1.61 3.91 17.16
C VAL A 43 0.81 5.10 16.62
N SER A 44 0.72 5.25 15.29
CA SER A 44 -0.07 6.32 14.66
C SER A 44 -1.54 6.23 15.05
N TRP A 45 -2.10 5.02 15.08
CA TRP A 45 -3.48 4.79 15.47
C TRP A 45 -3.73 5.08 16.96
N ILE A 46 -2.87 4.59 17.86
CA ILE A 46 -2.98 4.89 19.30
C ILE A 46 -2.93 6.40 19.54
N LEU A 47 -1.98 7.11 18.91
CA LEU A 47 -1.85 8.55 19.06
C LEU A 47 -2.98 9.33 18.37
N ARG A 48 -3.59 8.81 17.31
CA ARG A 48 -4.82 9.36 16.73
C ARG A 48 -5.95 9.39 17.75
N GLU A 49 -6.15 8.31 18.50
CA GLU A 49 -7.26 8.20 19.44
C GLU A 49 -6.98 8.90 20.79
N THR A 50 -5.73 8.84 21.26
CA THR A 50 -5.37 9.29 22.62
C THR A 50 -4.48 10.52 22.67
N GLY A 51 -3.95 10.98 21.54
CA GLY A 51 -2.91 12.01 21.49
C GLY A 51 -3.40 13.44 21.65
N ALA A 52 -4.69 13.74 21.42
CA ALA A 52 -5.19 15.13 21.47
C ALA A 52 -4.84 15.87 22.78
N PRO A 53 -5.07 15.31 23.99
CA PRO A 53 -4.70 15.98 25.24
C PRO A 53 -3.20 16.19 25.44
N LEU A 54 -2.36 15.41 24.74
CA LEU A 54 -0.90 15.60 24.75
C LEU A 54 -0.52 16.76 23.84
N LEU A 55 -1.09 16.85 22.63
CA LEU A 55 -0.77 17.88 21.65
C LEU A 55 -1.29 19.27 22.07
N GLU A 56 -2.43 19.33 22.74
CA GLU A 56 -3.00 20.59 23.28
C GLU A 56 -2.07 21.30 24.29
N LYS A 57 -1.24 20.53 25.00
CA LYS A 57 -0.27 21.05 25.98
C LYS A 57 1.01 21.59 25.35
N LEU A 58 1.24 21.36 24.06
CA LEU A 58 2.45 21.77 23.36
C LEU A 58 2.20 23.14 22.68
N PRO A 59 2.80 24.24 23.17
CA PRO A 59 2.45 25.59 22.72
C PRO A 59 2.84 25.90 21.28
N TRP A 60 3.78 25.15 20.69
CA TRP A 60 4.15 25.29 19.28
C TRP A 60 3.25 24.47 18.33
N ILE A 61 2.41 23.58 18.87
CA ILE A 61 1.41 22.83 18.09
C ILE A 61 0.04 23.49 18.26
N ASN A 62 -0.38 23.77 19.49
CA ASN A 62 -1.61 24.48 19.80
C ASN A 62 -1.42 26.00 19.67
N THR A 63 -1.38 26.47 18.42
CA THR A 63 -1.20 27.89 18.07
C THR A 63 -2.51 28.67 17.91
N SER A 64 -3.68 28.01 18.06
CA SER A 64 -5.00 28.64 17.92
C SER A 64 -6.04 27.91 18.75
N ASP A 65 -6.90 28.66 19.43
CA ASP A 65 -8.06 28.14 20.15
C ASP A 65 -9.17 27.60 19.23
N SER A 66 -9.02 27.79 17.91
CA SER A 66 -9.97 27.33 16.90
C SER A 66 -9.73 25.89 16.43
N TYR A 67 -8.72 25.19 16.94
CA TYR A 67 -8.43 23.83 16.51
C TYR A 67 -9.40 22.83 17.14
N THR A 68 -10.00 22.00 16.28
CA THR A 68 -10.89 20.93 16.72
C THR A 68 -10.09 19.71 17.16
N LYS A 69 -10.73 18.80 17.92
CA LYS A 69 -10.10 17.55 18.34
C LYS A 69 -9.56 16.76 17.15
N GLU A 70 -10.31 16.73 16.06
CA GLU A 70 -10.01 16.04 14.80
C GLU A 70 -8.71 16.53 14.18
N TRP A 71 -8.46 17.85 14.22
CA TRP A 71 -7.21 18.43 13.75
C TRP A 71 -6.02 17.85 14.51
N TYR A 72 -6.10 17.74 15.84
CA TYR A 72 -5.05 17.11 16.65
C TYR A 72 -4.85 15.64 16.31
N GLN A 73 -5.92 14.89 16.01
CA GLN A 73 -5.82 13.50 15.57
C GLN A 73 -5.03 13.39 14.26
N GLN A 74 -5.32 14.25 13.29
CA GLN A 74 -4.59 14.31 12.01
C GLN A 74 -3.12 14.69 12.23
N GLN A 75 -2.85 15.71 13.05
CA GLN A 75 -1.49 16.15 13.34
C GLN A 75 -0.64 15.08 14.03
N ALA A 76 -1.23 14.26 14.89
CA ALA A 76 -0.55 13.13 15.53
C ALA A 76 -0.14 12.07 14.50
N VAL A 77 -1.08 11.68 13.61
CA VAL A 77 -0.83 10.71 12.53
C VAL A 77 0.25 11.22 11.57
N LEU A 78 0.14 12.47 11.11
CA LEU A 78 1.08 13.06 10.16
C LEU A 78 2.50 13.12 10.72
N ARG A 79 2.67 13.42 12.01
CA ARG A 79 4.00 13.48 12.65
C ARG A 79 4.67 12.12 12.76
N VAL A 80 3.93 11.10 13.20
CA VAL A 80 4.46 9.73 13.27
C VAL A 80 4.81 9.23 11.87
N SER A 81 3.90 9.40 10.91
CA SER A 81 4.11 9.04 9.51
C SER A 81 5.31 9.77 8.91
N PHE A 82 5.50 11.07 9.22
CA PHE A 82 6.62 11.83 8.69
C PHE A 82 7.97 11.29 9.19
N GLY A 83 8.07 10.93 10.46
CA GLY A 83 9.28 10.32 11.02
C GLY A 83 9.58 8.97 10.36
N ASN A 84 8.53 8.19 10.12
CA ASN A 84 8.62 6.90 9.44
C ASN A 84 9.03 7.05 7.96
N PHE A 85 8.44 8.00 7.25
CA PHE A 85 8.80 8.36 5.88
C PHE A 85 10.27 8.76 5.79
N LEU A 86 10.75 9.64 6.69
CA LEU A 86 12.15 10.07 6.71
C LEU A 86 13.10 8.90 6.97
N PHE A 87 12.75 8.00 7.90
CA PHE A 87 13.55 6.81 8.17
C PHE A 87 13.74 5.98 6.89
N PHE A 88 12.64 5.62 6.21
CA PHE A 88 12.70 4.81 5.00
C PHE A 88 13.31 5.56 3.81
N ALA A 89 13.03 6.85 3.63
CA ALA A 89 13.58 7.66 2.55
C ALA A 89 15.10 7.85 2.69
N ILE A 90 15.59 8.17 3.89
CA ILE A 90 17.03 8.29 4.16
C ILE A 90 17.71 6.94 3.91
N TYR A 91 17.11 5.85 4.37
CA TYR A 91 17.68 4.52 4.19
C TYR A 91 17.66 4.06 2.72
N ALA A 92 16.64 4.46 1.95
CA ALA A 92 16.60 4.27 0.50
C ALA A 92 17.77 4.97 -0.20
N LEU A 93 18.08 6.21 0.19
CA LEU A 93 19.21 6.98 -0.36
C LEU A 93 20.56 6.32 -0.05
N ILE A 94 20.75 5.83 1.18
CA ILE A 94 21.98 5.11 1.59
C ILE A 94 22.19 3.85 0.74
N MET A 95 21.09 3.17 0.39
CA MET A 95 21.10 1.89 -0.34
C MET A 95 21.15 2.03 -1.87
N ILE A 96 21.33 3.24 -2.40
CA ILE A 96 21.45 3.45 -3.87
C ILE A 96 22.70 2.75 -4.40
N GLY A 97 22.52 1.92 -5.42
CA GLY A 97 23.63 1.29 -6.15
C GLY A 97 24.24 0.06 -5.48
N VAL A 98 23.59 -0.51 -4.46
CA VAL A 98 23.97 -1.84 -3.92
C VAL A 98 23.56 -2.91 -4.92
N LYS A 99 24.51 -3.71 -5.41
CA LYS A 99 24.29 -4.75 -6.43
C LYS A 99 24.66 -6.15 -5.97
N ASP A 100 25.59 -6.26 -5.03
CA ASP A 100 26.12 -7.52 -4.52
C ASP A 100 26.11 -7.54 -2.99
N GLN A 101 26.16 -8.76 -2.43
CA GLN A 101 26.16 -8.99 -0.99
C GLN A 101 27.53 -8.70 -0.33
N ASN A 102 28.58 -8.44 -1.11
CA ASN A 102 29.90 -8.11 -0.59
C ASN A 102 30.00 -6.62 -0.19
N ASP A 103 29.09 -5.77 -0.66
CA ASP A 103 28.96 -4.39 -0.23
C ASP A 103 28.72 -4.31 1.29
N ARG A 104 29.48 -3.46 1.98
CA ARG A 104 29.31 -3.23 3.43
C ARG A 104 27.89 -2.79 3.79
N ARG A 105 27.18 -2.14 2.86
CA ARG A 105 25.79 -1.70 3.01
C ARG A 105 24.80 -2.86 3.07
N ASP A 106 25.13 -4.02 2.51
CA ASP A 106 24.36 -5.26 2.69
C ASP A 106 24.29 -5.64 4.19
N SER A 107 25.44 -5.62 4.86
CA SER A 107 25.53 -5.87 6.30
C SER A 107 24.70 -4.87 7.10
N TRP A 108 24.63 -3.60 6.66
CA TRP A 108 23.76 -2.61 7.28
C TRP A 108 22.30 -2.94 7.04
N HIS A 109 21.91 -3.33 5.83
CA HIS A 109 20.53 -3.72 5.50
C HIS A 109 20.00 -4.82 6.41
N HIS A 110 20.81 -5.87 6.65
CA HIS A 110 20.44 -7.04 7.46
C HIS A 110 20.77 -6.91 8.96
N GLY A 111 21.75 -6.08 9.34
CA GLY A 111 22.27 -6.00 10.72
C GLY A 111 21.80 -4.75 11.48
N GLY A 112 22.40 -4.48 12.65
CA GLY A 112 22.28 -3.17 13.32
C GLY A 112 20.89 -2.76 13.81
N TRP A 113 19.97 -3.72 14.06
CA TRP A 113 18.57 -3.41 14.41
C TRP A 113 18.39 -2.57 15.66
N GLY A 114 19.20 -2.77 16.71
CA GLY A 114 19.14 -1.92 17.91
C GLY A 114 19.34 -0.43 17.58
N LEU A 115 20.36 -0.12 16.77
CA LEU A 115 20.63 1.25 16.31
C LEU A 115 19.49 1.78 15.42
N LYS A 116 18.97 0.96 14.49
CA LYS A 116 17.86 1.35 13.62
C LYS A 116 16.61 1.70 14.41
N MET A 117 16.26 0.91 15.44
CA MET A 117 15.11 1.19 16.30
C MET A 117 15.27 2.50 17.06
N ILE A 118 16.47 2.78 17.57
CA ILE A 118 16.78 4.06 18.24
C ILE A 118 16.65 5.22 17.25
N VAL A 119 17.26 5.13 16.07
CA VAL A 119 17.20 6.18 15.04
C VAL A 119 15.76 6.42 14.59
N TRP A 120 15.01 5.35 14.32
CA TRP A 120 13.59 5.44 13.95
C TRP A 120 12.77 6.13 15.04
N PHE A 121 12.93 5.72 16.31
CA PHE A 121 12.22 6.31 17.43
C PHE A 121 12.56 7.80 17.60
N LEU A 122 13.84 8.16 17.50
CA LEU A 122 14.29 9.55 17.55
C LEU A 122 13.68 10.37 16.40
N LEU A 123 13.67 9.86 15.17
CA LEU A 123 13.04 10.55 14.04
C LEU A 123 11.56 10.79 14.27
N VAL A 124 10.81 9.80 14.78
CA VAL A 124 9.40 9.96 15.14
C VAL A 124 9.20 11.02 16.21
N VAL A 125 9.98 10.99 17.29
CA VAL A 125 9.90 11.98 18.38
C VAL A 125 10.25 13.38 17.88
N LEU A 126 11.27 13.52 17.04
CA LEU A 126 11.68 14.80 16.47
C LEU A 126 10.55 15.47 15.67
N MET A 127 9.69 14.70 15.01
CA MET A 127 8.56 15.27 14.25
C MET A 127 7.53 15.96 15.15
N PHE A 128 7.49 15.70 16.46
CA PHE A 128 6.65 16.44 17.39
C PHE A 128 7.17 17.84 17.73
N PHE A 129 8.43 18.13 17.43
CA PHE A 129 9.04 19.46 17.56
C PHE A 129 9.01 20.26 16.26
N VAL A 130 8.57 19.64 15.16
CA VAL A 130 8.48 20.29 13.85
C VAL A 130 7.27 21.24 13.80
N PRO A 131 7.43 22.48 13.29
CA PRO A 131 6.35 23.44 13.12
C PRO A 131 5.19 22.92 12.27
N ASN A 132 3.97 23.35 12.60
CA ASN A 132 2.74 22.94 11.90
C ASN A 132 2.81 23.15 10.38
N VAL A 133 3.44 24.24 9.91
CA VAL A 133 3.59 24.54 8.48
C VAL A 133 4.31 23.41 7.72
N ILE A 134 5.38 22.87 8.29
CA ILE A 134 6.17 21.80 7.66
C ILE A 134 5.38 20.48 7.66
N VAL A 135 4.66 20.18 8.76
CA VAL A 135 3.82 18.99 8.84
C VAL A 135 2.64 19.06 7.87
N SER A 136 2.03 20.24 7.69
CA SER A 136 0.99 20.45 6.69
C SER A 136 1.53 20.28 5.27
N LEU A 137 2.74 20.79 4.98
CA LEU A 137 3.40 20.55 3.69
C LEU A 137 3.63 19.05 3.44
N TYR A 138 4.08 18.31 4.47
CA TYR A 138 4.19 16.86 4.41
C TYR A 138 2.82 16.20 4.17
N GLY A 139 1.74 16.70 4.79
CA GLY A 139 0.37 16.24 4.54
C GLY A 139 -0.04 16.41 3.07
N THR A 140 0.22 17.58 2.48
CA THR A 140 -0.04 17.82 1.05
C THR A 140 0.81 16.90 0.16
N LEU A 141 2.10 16.77 0.46
CA LEU A 141 3.01 15.86 -0.27
C LEU A 141 2.55 14.40 -0.15
N SER A 142 2.04 14.01 1.02
CA SER A 142 1.55 12.67 1.31
C SER A 142 0.38 12.26 0.42
N LYS A 143 -0.45 13.19 -0.04
CA LYS A 143 -1.51 12.89 -1.04
C LYS A 143 -0.92 12.36 -2.34
N PHE A 144 0.15 12.97 -2.82
CA PHE A 144 0.84 12.54 -4.04
C PHE A 144 1.56 11.20 -3.83
N GLY A 145 2.26 11.03 -2.71
CA GLY A 145 2.93 9.75 -2.40
C GLY A 145 1.96 8.60 -2.16
N ALA A 146 0.80 8.88 -1.58
CA ALA A 146 -0.30 7.93 -1.44
C ALA A 146 -0.81 7.47 -2.81
N GLY A 147 -1.03 8.41 -3.75
CA GLY A 147 -1.34 8.09 -5.14
C GLY A 147 -0.27 7.23 -5.80
N ALA A 148 1.01 7.56 -5.64
CA ALA A 148 2.12 6.76 -6.18
C ALA A 148 2.17 5.34 -5.57
N PHE A 149 1.91 5.19 -4.28
CA PHE A 149 1.83 3.87 -3.64
C PHE A 149 0.67 3.03 -4.20
N LEU A 150 -0.50 3.64 -4.43
CA LEU A 150 -1.63 2.99 -5.06
C LEU A 150 -1.29 2.54 -6.48
N LEU A 151 -0.56 3.34 -7.27
CA LEU A 151 -0.09 2.94 -8.60
C LEU A 151 0.84 1.73 -8.54
N VAL A 152 1.74 1.68 -7.55
CA VAL A 152 2.59 0.49 -7.33
C VAL A 152 1.72 -0.74 -7.05
N GLN A 153 0.70 -0.62 -6.20
CA GLN A 153 -0.22 -1.74 -5.92
C GLN A 153 -0.94 -2.24 -7.18
N VAL A 154 -1.35 -1.32 -8.05
CA VAL A 154 -2.00 -1.64 -9.32
C VAL A 154 -1.07 -2.43 -10.24
N VAL A 155 0.18 -2.00 -10.40
CA VAL A 155 1.16 -2.72 -11.23
C VAL A 155 1.43 -4.12 -10.66
N LEU A 156 1.52 -4.25 -9.34
CA LEU A 156 1.69 -5.55 -8.69
C LEU A 156 0.49 -6.47 -8.86
N LEU A 157 -0.73 -5.91 -8.85
CA LEU A 157 -1.95 -6.67 -9.11
C LEU A 157 -1.98 -7.18 -10.56
N LEU A 158 -1.60 -6.33 -11.52
CA LEU A 158 -1.49 -6.70 -12.93
C LEU A 158 -0.48 -7.84 -13.11
N ASP A 159 0.74 -7.66 -12.61
CA ASP A 159 1.79 -8.68 -12.65
C ASP A 159 1.35 -9.98 -11.94
N ALA A 160 0.69 -9.88 -10.80
CA ALA A 160 0.16 -11.06 -10.09
C ALA A 160 -0.84 -11.85 -10.94
N THR A 161 -1.71 -11.16 -11.67
CA THR A 161 -2.78 -11.81 -12.41
C THR A 161 -2.27 -12.38 -13.73
N HIS A 162 -1.33 -11.70 -14.40
CA HIS A 162 -0.61 -12.26 -15.54
C HIS A 162 0.21 -13.49 -15.13
N ASN A 163 1.02 -13.41 -14.07
CA ASN A 163 1.78 -14.56 -13.57
C ASN A 163 0.86 -15.72 -13.15
N TRP A 164 -0.31 -15.43 -12.55
CA TRP A 164 -1.29 -16.48 -12.23
C TRP A 164 -1.79 -17.16 -13.51
N ASN A 165 -2.24 -16.38 -14.50
CA ASN A 165 -2.65 -16.89 -15.79
C ASN A 165 -1.58 -17.78 -16.41
N ASP A 166 -0.36 -17.27 -16.52
CA ASP A 166 0.74 -17.94 -17.21
C ASP A 166 1.13 -19.23 -16.49
N SER A 167 1.16 -19.23 -15.15
CA SER A 167 1.46 -20.43 -14.35
C SER A 167 0.45 -21.57 -14.52
N TRP A 168 -0.79 -21.26 -14.94
CA TRP A 168 -1.82 -22.27 -15.18
C TRP A 168 -1.88 -22.67 -16.65
N VAL A 169 -1.62 -21.73 -17.56
CA VAL A 169 -1.46 -22.00 -19.00
C VAL A 169 -0.24 -22.90 -19.24
N GLU A 170 0.89 -22.65 -18.57
CA GLU A 170 2.13 -23.43 -18.71
C GLU A 170 1.97 -24.92 -18.36
N LYS A 171 0.99 -25.26 -17.51
CA LYS A 171 0.71 -26.66 -17.16
C LYS A 171 0.17 -27.47 -18.34
N ASP A 172 -0.36 -26.79 -19.36
CA ASP A 172 -0.85 -27.36 -20.61
C ASP A 172 -1.86 -28.53 -20.45
N GLU A 173 -2.73 -28.45 -19.43
CA GLU A 173 -3.80 -29.43 -19.22
C GLU A 173 -5.19 -28.80 -19.37
N LYS A 174 -6.12 -29.52 -20.01
CA LYS A 174 -7.52 -29.09 -20.21
C LYS A 174 -8.20 -28.59 -18.93
N LYS A 175 -7.92 -29.21 -17.78
CA LYS A 175 -8.51 -28.85 -16.49
C LYS A 175 -8.16 -27.41 -16.06
N TRP A 176 -6.93 -26.96 -16.34
CA TRP A 176 -6.48 -25.60 -15.99
C TRP A 176 -7.09 -24.55 -16.90
N TYR A 177 -7.20 -24.83 -18.21
CA TYR A 177 -7.91 -23.95 -19.15
C TYR A 177 -9.41 -23.80 -18.80
N ILE A 178 -10.09 -24.90 -18.45
CA ILE A 178 -11.47 -24.85 -17.97
C ILE A 178 -11.58 -24.03 -16.68
N ALA A 179 -10.66 -24.23 -15.73
CA ALA A 179 -10.64 -23.45 -14.49
C ALA A 179 -10.43 -21.95 -14.74
N LEU A 180 -9.50 -21.57 -15.62
CA LEU A 180 -9.27 -20.17 -16.03
C LEU A 180 -10.55 -19.55 -16.61
N LEU A 181 -11.22 -20.27 -17.51
CA LEU A 181 -12.46 -19.80 -18.13
C LEU A 181 -13.58 -19.63 -17.11
N VAL A 182 -13.80 -20.62 -16.25
CA VAL A 182 -14.84 -20.58 -15.20
C VAL A 182 -14.61 -19.40 -14.26
N ILE A 183 -13.37 -19.21 -13.79
CA ILE A 183 -13.02 -18.08 -12.92
C ILE A 183 -13.28 -16.76 -13.65
N SER A 184 -12.88 -16.66 -14.91
CA SER A 184 -13.08 -15.44 -15.70
C SER A 184 -14.56 -15.08 -15.86
N ILE A 185 -15.42 -16.06 -16.14
CA ILE A 185 -16.87 -15.86 -16.26
C ILE A 185 -17.45 -15.40 -14.92
N VAL A 186 -17.07 -16.04 -13.81
CA VAL A 186 -17.52 -15.65 -12.46
C VAL A 186 -17.10 -14.22 -12.14
N CYS A 187 -15.86 -13.83 -12.46
CA CYS A 187 -15.37 -12.47 -12.25
C CYS A 187 -16.16 -11.43 -13.06
N TYR A 188 -16.48 -11.70 -14.33
CA TYR A 188 -17.32 -10.79 -15.11
C TYR A 188 -18.74 -10.68 -14.56
N ILE A 189 -19.39 -11.80 -14.23
CA ILE A 189 -20.73 -11.80 -13.60
C ILE A 189 -20.70 -11.00 -12.30
N ALA A 190 -19.69 -11.22 -11.46
CA ALA A 190 -19.49 -10.48 -10.22
C ALA A 190 -19.33 -8.98 -10.47
N THR A 191 -18.54 -8.57 -11.48
CA THR A 191 -18.33 -7.17 -11.84
C THR A 191 -19.65 -6.46 -12.16
N TYR A 192 -20.47 -7.04 -13.05
CA TYR A 192 -21.74 -6.43 -13.46
C TYR A 192 -22.79 -6.48 -12.35
N THR A 193 -22.88 -7.60 -11.61
CA THR A 193 -23.82 -7.73 -10.48
C THR A 193 -23.48 -6.75 -9.37
N PHE A 194 -22.20 -6.64 -9.02
CA PHE A 194 -21.73 -5.71 -8.00
C PHE A 194 -21.98 -4.25 -8.41
N SER A 195 -21.68 -3.89 -9.67
CA SER A 195 -21.99 -2.56 -10.20
C SER A 195 -23.50 -2.27 -10.19
N GLY A 196 -24.34 -3.28 -10.44
CA GLY A 196 -25.80 -3.20 -10.27
C GLY A 196 -26.22 -2.87 -8.83
N ILE A 197 -25.58 -3.48 -7.84
CA ILE A 197 -25.82 -3.17 -6.41
C ILE A 197 -25.39 -1.72 -6.09
N LEU A 198 -24.31 -1.22 -6.70
CA LEU A 198 -23.87 0.16 -6.48
C LEU A 198 -24.94 1.19 -6.90
N PHE A 199 -25.71 0.93 -7.96
CA PHE A 199 -26.83 1.81 -8.31
C PHE A 199 -27.89 1.90 -7.20
N ILE A 200 -28.13 0.80 -6.47
CA ILE A 200 -29.09 0.78 -5.36
C ILE A 200 -28.59 1.66 -4.20
N TRP A 201 -27.29 1.67 -3.94
CA TRP A 201 -26.70 2.42 -2.83
C TRP A 201 -26.36 3.86 -3.17
N PHE A 202 -26.00 4.16 -4.42
CA PHE A 202 -25.41 5.45 -4.80
C PHE A 202 -26.23 6.26 -5.82
N ASN A 203 -27.41 5.77 -6.21
CA ASN A 203 -28.35 6.49 -7.10
C ASN A 203 -29.80 6.42 -6.56
N PRO A 204 -30.10 7.08 -5.43
CA PRO A 204 -31.44 7.07 -4.84
C PRO A 204 -32.48 7.76 -5.74
N SER A 205 -33.70 7.19 -5.79
CA SER A 205 -34.81 7.74 -6.57
C SER A 205 -35.17 9.17 -6.15
N GLY A 206 -35.36 10.05 -7.15
CA GLY A 206 -35.78 11.44 -6.93
C GLY A 206 -34.64 12.43 -6.65
N GLN A 207 -33.39 12.02 -6.84
CA GLN A 207 -32.20 12.88 -6.74
C GLN A 207 -31.40 12.78 -8.04
N ASP A 208 -30.74 13.87 -8.44
CA ASP A 208 -29.86 13.88 -9.61
C ASP A 208 -28.43 13.49 -9.19
N CYS A 209 -28.12 12.20 -9.33
CA CYS A 209 -26.83 11.61 -8.97
C CYS A 209 -26.00 11.25 -10.22
N GLY A 210 -26.03 12.11 -11.24
CA GLY A 210 -25.36 11.89 -12.53
C GLY A 210 -23.84 11.59 -12.42
N LEU A 211 -23.15 12.18 -11.44
CA LEU A 211 -21.73 11.89 -11.20
C LEU A 211 -21.50 10.44 -10.76
N ASN A 212 -22.30 9.95 -9.81
CA ASN A 212 -22.20 8.58 -9.29
C ASN A 212 -22.60 7.58 -10.39
N VAL A 213 -23.64 7.91 -11.17
CA VAL A 213 -24.02 7.12 -12.35
C VAL A 213 -22.86 7.02 -13.33
N PHE A 214 -22.18 8.13 -13.65
CA PHE A 214 -21.00 8.11 -14.51
C PHE A 214 -19.88 7.22 -13.95
N PHE A 215 -19.57 7.36 -12.65
CA PHE A 215 -18.55 6.54 -11.99
C PHE A 215 -18.88 5.05 -11.99
N ILE A 216 -20.15 4.65 -11.91
CA ILE A 216 -20.56 3.23 -11.93
C ILE A 216 -20.57 2.68 -13.37
N VAL A 217 -21.08 3.44 -14.32
CA VAL A 217 -21.17 3.01 -15.73
C VAL A 217 -19.78 2.84 -16.34
N MET A 218 -18.81 3.68 -15.98
CA MET A 218 -17.49 3.66 -16.60
C MET A 218 -16.73 2.32 -16.42
N PRO A 219 -16.59 1.74 -15.20
CA PRO A 219 -16.05 0.39 -15.01
C PRO A 219 -16.79 -0.71 -15.78
N MET A 220 -18.11 -0.59 -15.96
CA MET A 220 -18.88 -1.56 -16.75
C MET A 220 -18.51 -1.50 -18.23
N ILE A 221 -18.39 -0.30 -18.79
CA ILE A 221 -17.91 -0.10 -20.17
C ILE A 221 -16.47 -0.63 -20.31
N LEU A 222 -15.60 -0.30 -19.35
CA LEU A 222 -14.21 -0.76 -19.36
C LEU A 222 -14.12 -2.28 -19.29
N ALA A 223 -14.92 -2.95 -18.45
CA ALA A 223 -14.96 -4.41 -18.38
C ALA A 223 -15.32 -5.04 -19.73
N PHE A 224 -16.29 -4.46 -20.44
CA PHE A 224 -16.65 -4.91 -21.80
C PHE A 224 -15.51 -4.69 -22.80
N VAL A 225 -14.86 -3.51 -22.75
CA VAL A 225 -13.70 -3.19 -23.61
C VAL A 225 -12.52 -4.13 -23.33
N PHE A 226 -12.22 -4.44 -22.08
CA PHE A 226 -11.17 -5.37 -21.70
C PHE A 226 -11.41 -6.77 -22.28
N ALA A 227 -12.65 -7.25 -22.25
CA ALA A 227 -13.02 -8.53 -22.85
C ALA A 227 -12.79 -8.54 -24.37
N ILE A 228 -13.20 -7.48 -25.07
CA ILE A 228 -12.99 -7.34 -26.53
C ILE A 228 -11.49 -7.36 -26.86
N ILE A 229 -10.69 -6.55 -26.17
CA ILE A 229 -9.25 -6.43 -26.45
C ILE A 229 -8.55 -7.77 -26.14
N ALA A 230 -8.88 -8.40 -25.01
CA ALA A 230 -8.27 -9.66 -24.60
C ALA A 230 -8.61 -10.84 -25.53
N LEU A 231 -9.76 -10.82 -26.20
CA LEU A 231 -10.18 -11.83 -27.18
C LEU A 231 -9.76 -11.51 -28.61
N HIS A 232 -9.23 -10.32 -28.87
CA HIS A 232 -8.87 -9.91 -30.21
C HIS A 232 -7.68 -10.75 -30.72
N PRO A 233 -7.75 -11.40 -31.89
CA PRO A 233 -6.73 -12.35 -32.36
C PRO A 233 -5.32 -11.76 -32.52
N ALA A 234 -5.21 -10.45 -32.74
CA ALA A 234 -3.92 -9.78 -32.82
C ALA A 234 -3.23 -9.63 -31.45
N VAL A 235 -3.99 -9.69 -30.35
CA VAL A 235 -3.47 -9.55 -28.99
C VAL A 235 -3.35 -10.97 -28.43
N ASN A 236 -2.16 -11.35 -27.94
CA ASN A 236 -1.98 -12.61 -27.18
C ASN A 236 -2.54 -12.47 -25.76
N GLY A 237 -3.80 -12.05 -25.65
CA GLY A 237 -4.49 -11.76 -24.40
C GLY A 237 -5.09 -13.00 -23.74
N SER A 238 -5.46 -12.86 -22.47
CA SER A 238 -6.23 -13.87 -21.73
C SER A 238 -7.41 -13.22 -21.01
N LEU A 239 -8.50 -13.98 -20.88
CA LEU A 239 -9.72 -13.54 -20.19
C LEU A 239 -9.52 -13.41 -18.67
N LEU A 240 -8.60 -14.17 -18.07
CA LEU A 240 -8.42 -14.12 -16.62
C LEU A 240 -7.89 -12.75 -16.16
N PRO A 241 -6.77 -12.21 -16.69
CA PRO A 241 -6.35 -10.84 -16.41
C PRO A 241 -7.46 -9.80 -16.65
N ALA A 242 -8.15 -9.89 -17.78
CA ALA A 242 -9.22 -8.96 -18.13
C ALA A 242 -10.35 -8.93 -17.09
N SER A 243 -10.80 -10.11 -16.66
CA SER A 243 -11.93 -10.27 -15.74
C SER A 243 -11.58 -9.89 -14.30
N VAL A 244 -10.39 -10.24 -13.81
CA VAL A 244 -9.93 -9.86 -12.45
C VAL A 244 -9.74 -8.35 -12.36
N ILE A 245 -9.15 -7.72 -13.39
CA ILE A 245 -8.99 -6.27 -13.43
C ILE A 245 -10.35 -5.55 -13.54
N SER A 246 -11.33 -6.16 -14.21
CA SER A 246 -12.72 -5.65 -14.23
C SER A 246 -13.33 -5.62 -12.83
N VAL A 247 -13.19 -6.72 -12.06
CA VAL A 247 -13.64 -6.78 -10.66
C VAL A 247 -12.94 -5.72 -9.82
N TYR A 248 -11.63 -5.56 -9.99
CA TYR A 248 -10.87 -4.54 -9.28
C TYR A 248 -11.33 -3.12 -9.61
N CYS A 249 -11.62 -2.80 -10.88
CA CYS A 249 -12.15 -1.49 -11.27
C CYS A 249 -13.51 -1.20 -10.61
N ALA A 250 -14.39 -2.21 -10.55
CA ALA A 250 -15.67 -2.07 -9.84
C ALA A 250 -15.48 -1.93 -8.32
N TYR A 251 -14.52 -2.66 -7.73
CA TYR A 251 -14.15 -2.51 -6.32
C TYR A 251 -13.60 -1.11 -6.02
N VAL A 252 -12.67 -0.60 -6.83
CA VAL A 252 -12.12 0.75 -6.66
C VAL A 252 -13.22 1.80 -6.79
N CYS A 253 -14.14 1.65 -7.74
CA CYS A 253 -15.33 2.50 -7.87
C CYS A 253 -16.17 2.49 -6.57
N TYR A 254 -16.50 1.31 -6.05
CA TYR A 254 -17.20 1.19 -4.76
C TYR A 254 -16.47 1.90 -3.62
N THR A 255 -15.15 1.67 -3.48
CA THR A 255 -14.38 2.31 -2.42
C THR A 255 -14.27 3.82 -2.60
N GLY A 256 -14.32 4.32 -3.83
CA GLY A 256 -14.38 5.74 -4.17
C GLY A 256 -15.71 6.34 -3.73
N LEU A 257 -16.83 5.77 -4.18
CA LEU A 257 -18.18 6.22 -3.81
C LEU A 257 -18.43 6.13 -2.30
N SER A 258 -17.91 5.09 -1.64
CA SER A 258 -18.02 4.93 -0.18
C SER A 258 -17.28 6.02 0.61
N SER A 259 -16.31 6.70 -0.02
CA SER A 259 -15.57 7.82 0.55
C SER A 259 -16.25 9.17 0.32
N GLU A 260 -17.41 9.22 -0.32
CA GLU A 260 -18.16 10.47 -0.48
C GLU A 260 -18.55 11.07 0.87
N PRO A 261 -18.52 12.41 1.01
CA PRO A 261 -18.92 13.08 2.24
C PRO A 261 -20.30 12.65 2.74
N HIS A 262 -20.49 12.69 4.06
CA HIS A 262 -21.70 12.13 4.69
C HIS A 262 -22.97 12.93 4.39
N ASP A 263 -22.79 14.22 4.16
CA ASP A 263 -23.82 15.18 3.74
C ASP A 263 -24.19 15.04 2.26
N TYR A 264 -23.44 14.27 1.48
CA TYR A 264 -23.76 14.06 0.07
C TYR A 264 -24.96 13.13 -0.09
N VAL A 265 -26.04 13.68 -0.63
CA VAL A 265 -27.38 13.06 -0.71
C VAL A 265 -27.37 11.73 -1.49
N CYS A 266 -26.45 11.57 -2.44
CA CYS A 266 -26.33 10.38 -3.28
C CYS A 266 -25.65 9.21 -2.57
N ASN A 267 -24.90 9.43 -1.50
CA ASN A 267 -24.28 8.34 -0.74
C ASN A 267 -25.29 7.71 0.23
N GLY A 268 -25.97 6.65 -0.24
CA GLY A 268 -26.98 5.92 0.53
C GLY A 268 -26.43 5.04 1.65
N LEU A 269 -25.12 4.77 1.69
CA LEU A 269 -24.50 4.02 2.79
C LEU A 269 -24.62 4.78 4.12
N ASN A 270 -24.62 6.11 4.08
CA ASN A 270 -24.72 6.98 5.26
C ASN A 270 -26.09 6.90 5.95
N LYS A 271 -27.11 6.41 5.24
CA LYS A 271 -28.47 6.20 5.79
C LYS A 271 -28.62 4.84 6.47
N SER A 272 -27.65 3.93 6.31
CA SER A 272 -27.67 2.61 6.95
C SER A 272 -27.12 2.70 8.37
N LYS A 273 -27.96 2.46 9.38
CA LYS A 273 -27.56 2.41 10.81
C LYS A 273 -26.71 1.16 11.17
N ALA A 274 -26.02 0.56 10.20
CA ALA A 274 -25.43 -0.78 10.33
C ALA A 274 -23.97 -0.79 10.82
N VAL A 275 -23.35 0.37 10.99
CA VAL A 275 -21.92 0.43 11.34
C VAL A 275 -21.76 0.53 12.85
N ASN A 276 -21.60 -0.63 13.51
CA ASN A 276 -21.21 -0.71 14.91
C ASN A 276 -19.71 -0.43 15.08
N ALA A 277 -19.30 -0.01 16.28
CA ALA A 277 -17.89 0.25 16.61
C ALA A 277 -16.97 -0.96 16.35
N SER A 278 -17.47 -2.18 16.53
CA SER A 278 -16.75 -3.42 16.20
C SER A 278 -16.46 -3.58 14.70
N THR A 279 -17.40 -3.18 13.84
CA THR A 279 -17.24 -3.20 12.38
C THR A 279 -16.20 -2.18 11.93
N LEU A 280 -16.15 -1.00 12.56
CA LEU A 280 -15.12 0.01 12.31
C LEU A 280 -13.73 -0.50 12.70
N ILE A 281 -13.60 -1.11 13.89
CA ILE A 281 -12.32 -1.66 14.36
C ILE A 281 -11.85 -2.80 13.46
N LEU A 282 -12.75 -3.72 13.07
CA LEU A 282 -12.42 -4.82 12.18
C LEU A 282 -12.01 -4.33 10.78
N GLY A 283 -12.74 -3.34 10.24
CA GLY A 283 -12.40 -2.69 8.98
C GLY A 283 -11.02 -2.03 9.03
N MET A 284 -10.74 -1.25 10.07
CA MET A 284 -9.44 -0.61 10.28
C MET A 284 -8.30 -1.63 10.35
N LEU A 285 -8.47 -2.71 11.13
CA LEU A 285 -7.46 -3.75 11.30
C LEU A 285 -7.19 -4.50 9.99
N THR A 286 -8.26 -4.78 9.24
CA THR A 286 -8.16 -5.36 7.89
C THR A 286 -7.41 -4.44 6.93
N THR A 287 -7.70 -3.14 6.96
CA THR A 287 -6.99 -2.17 6.12
C THR A 287 -5.51 -2.10 6.48
N VAL A 288 -5.16 -2.04 7.76
CA VAL A 288 -3.76 -2.04 8.22
C VAL A 288 -3.02 -3.29 7.74
N LEU A 289 -3.61 -4.48 7.91
CA LEU A 289 -3.02 -5.73 7.42
C LEU A 289 -2.87 -5.75 5.88
N SER A 290 -3.85 -5.21 5.16
CA SER A 290 -3.78 -5.08 3.70
C SER A 290 -2.64 -4.15 3.25
N VAL A 291 -2.46 -3.00 3.92
CA VAL A 291 -1.34 -2.07 3.64
C VAL A 291 0.00 -2.75 3.92
N LEU A 292 0.11 -3.45 5.05
CA LEU A 292 1.33 -4.19 5.43
C LEU A 292 1.69 -5.25 4.39
N TYR A 293 0.70 -6.05 3.99
CA TYR A 293 0.88 -7.07 2.97
C TYR A 293 1.27 -6.46 1.62
N SER A 294 0.62 -5.38 1.22
CA SER A 294 0.91 -4.67 -0.03
C SER A 294 2.31 -4.09 -0.04
N ALA A 295 2.75 -3.44 1.05
CA ALA A 295 4.09 -2.88 1.18
C ALA A 295 5.17 -3.99 1.16
N LEU A 296 4.93 -5.09 1.87
CA LEU A 296 5.80 -6.27 1.85
C LEU A 296 5.97 -6.84 0.45
N ARG A 297 4.85 -7.09 -0.22
CA ARG A 297 4.83 -7.66 -1.56
C ARG A 297 5.53 -6.73 -2.54
N ALA A 298 5.18 -5.46 -2.51
CA ALA A 298 5.78 -4.41 -3.34
C ALA A 298 7.29 -4.30 -3.17
N GLY A 299 7.79 -4.36 -1.94
CA GLY A 299 9.23 -4.35 -1.69
C GLY A 299 9.94 -5.63 -2.13
N SER A 300 9.23 -6.76 -2.16
CA SER A 300 9.80 -8.07 -2.53
C SER A 300 9.78 -8.37 -4.03
N SER A 301 8.94 -7.66 -4.78
CA SER A 301 8.74 -7.91 -6.21
C SER A 301 9.93 -7.48 -7.05
N THR A 302 10.38 -8.37 -7.93
CA THR A 302 11.42 -8.12 -8.94
C THR A 302 10.89 -7.40 -10.19
N THR A 303 9.56 -7.26 -10.29
CA THR A 303 8.80 -6.64 -11.39
C THR A 303 9.36 -5.28 -11.84
N PHE A 304 9.98 -4.51 -10.94
CA PHE A 304 10.50 -3.19 -11.26
C PHE A 304 11.99 -3.15 -11.63
N LEU A 305 12.78 -4.20 -11.32
CA LEU A 305 14.26 -4.05 -11.23
C LEU A 305 15.11 -5.26 -11.63
N SER A 306 14.57 -6.28 -12.28
CA SER A 306 15.43 -7.29 -12.92
C SER A 306 16.09 -6.71 -14.19
N PRO A 307 17.44 -6.71 -14.30
CA PRO A 307 18.10 -6.48 -15.58
C PRO A 307 17.73 -7.60 -16.59
N PRO A 308 17.69 -7.31 -17.90
CA PRO A 308 17.28 -8.26 -18.94
C PRO A 308 18.16 -9.52 -19.07
N SER A 309 19.28 -9.60 -18.34
CA SER A 309 20.22 -10.72 -18.37
C SER A 309 20.14 -11.67 -17.17
N SER A 310 19.22 -11.47 -16.23
CA SER A 310 19.00 -12.43 -15.14
C SER A 310 17.97 -13.46 -15.59
N PRO A 311 18.28 -14.77 -15.59
CA PRO A 311 17.25 -15.79 -15.73
C PRO A 311 16.19 -15.48 -14.68
N ARG A 312 14.93 -15.43 -15.11
CA ARG A 312 13.76 -15.43 -14.23
C ARG A 312 13.79 -16.77 -13.50
N SER A 313 14.65 -16.90 -12.48
CA SER A 313 14.70 -18.10 -11.67
C SER A 313 13.31 -18.21 -11.09
N GLY A 314 12.59 -19.29 -11.43
CA GLY A 314 11.34 -19.65 -10.78
C GLY A 314 11.62 -19.85 -9.29
N VAL A 315 11.48 -18.78 -8.50
CA VAL A 315 11.73 -18.83 -7.07
C VAL A 315 10.39 -19.11 -6.41
N LYS A 316 10.22 -20.40 -6.09
CA LYS A 316 9.36 -20.83 -4.99
C LYS A 316 9.73 -20.01 -3.73
N ASP A 317 8.75 -19.33 -3.17
CA ASP A 317 8.73 -18.76 -1.82
C ASP A 317 10.02 -18.08 -1.31
N ALA A 318 10.31 -16.89 -1.87
CA ALA A 318 11.35 -15.98 -1.37
C ALA A 318 11.05 -15.36 0.02
N LEU A 319 10.02 -15.84 0.73
CA LEU A 319 9.64 -15.40 2.07
C LEU A 319 10.26 -16.25 3.18
N LEU A 320 10.75 -17.47 2.88
CA LEU A 320 11.24 -18.45 3.86
C LEU A 320 12.54 -19.16 3.43
N GLY A 321 13.40 -18.51 2.63
CA GLY A 321 14.69 -19.10 2.27
C GLY A 321 15.56 -19.33 3.50
N ASP A 322 15.68 -20.59 3.92
CA ASP A 322 16.62 -21.02 4.97
C ASP A 322 18.06 -20.63 4.56
N PRO A 323 18.89 -20.14 5.50
CA PRO A 323 20.32 -20.03 5.24
C PRO A 323 20.89 -21.45 5.26
N GLU A 324 21.02 -22.09 4.09
CA GLU A 324 21.86 -23.28 3.99
C GLU A 324 23.31 -22.89 4.28
N ASP A 325 23.77 -23.29 5.48
CA ASP A 325 25.16 -23.27 5.94
C ASP A 325 25.98 -24.28 5.12
N GLY A 326 26.26 -23.91 3.87
CA GLY A 326 27.15 -24.64 2.96
C GLY A 326 28.53 -24.01 2.95
N LYS A 327 29.39 -24.37 3.91
CA LYS A 327 30.85 -24.16 3.80
C LYS A 327 31.36 -24.88 2.54
N LYS A 328 31.58 -24.14 1.46
CA LYS A 328 32.54 -24.51 0.41
C LYS A 328 33.56 -23.41 0.27
N SER A 329 34.77 -23.73 0.71
CA SER A 329 36.00 -23.00 0.43
C SER A 329 36.24 -22.96 -1.08
N GLY A 330 36.10 -21.77 -1.65
CA GLY A 330 36.36 -21.41 -3.04
C GLY A 330 36.10 -19.92 -3.14
N GLU A 331 36.90 -19.19 -3.91
CA GLU A 331 36.89 -17.72 -4.02
C GLU A 331 35.47 -17.15 -3.97
N ALA A 332 35.24 -16.16 -3.10
CA ALA A 332 33.91 -15.61 -2.81
C ALA A 332 33.34 -14.91 -4.05
N GLU A 333 32.71 -15.66 -4.94
CA GLU A 333 31.90 -15.11 -6.01
C GLU A 333 30.87 -14.16 -5.40
N ALA A 334 30.86 -12.92 -5.88
CA ALA A 334 29.97 -11.88 -5.42
C ALA A 334 28.52 -12.29 -5.75
N ARG A 335 27.80 -12.81 -4.73
CA ARG A 335 26.40 -13.17 -4.89
C ARG A 335 25.57 -11.89 -5.11
N PRO A 336 24.80 -11.80 -6.20
CA PRO A 336 23.94 -10.64 -6.42
C PRO A 336 22.86 -10.55 -5.34
N VAL A 337 22.42 -9.33 -5.05
CA VAL A 337 21.27 -9.12 -4.15
C VAL A 337 19.99 -9.60 -4.83
N SER A 338 19.07 -10.22 -4.07
CA SER A 338 17.84 -10.81 -4.63
C SER A 338 16.77 -9.79 -5.03
N TYR A 339 16.98 -8.51 -4.68
CA TYR A 339 16.09 -7.38 -4.94
C TYR A 339 16.83 -6.07 -4.67
N SER A 340 16.35 -4.96 -5.22
CA SER A 340 16.93 -3.64 -4.94
C SER A 340 16.54 -3.13 -3.57
N TYR A 341 17.54 -2.94 -2.71
CA TYR A 341 17.33 -2.39 -1.37
C TYR A 341 16.81 -0.95 -1.39
N SER A 342 17.31 -0.12 -2.32
CA SER A 342 16.85 1.26 -2.44
C SER A 342 15.35 1.32 -2.76
N PHE A 343 14.91 0.55 -3.75
CA PHE A 343 13.51 0.51 -4.15
C PHE A 343 12.61 -0.07 -3.07
N PHE A 344 13.06 -1.13 -2.39
CA PHE A 344 12.35 -1.67 -1.23
C PHE A 344 12.04 -0.57 -0.20
N HIS A 345 13.02 0.26 0.15
CA HIS A 345 12.81 1.33 1.11
C HIS A 345 11.99 2.50 0.54
N ILE A 346 12.08 2.80 -0.76
CA ILE A 346 11.17 3.75 -1.42
C ILE A 346 9.72 3.30 -1.29
N ILE A 347 9.43 2.02 -1.48
CA ILE A 347 8.08 1.47 -1.32
C ILE A 347 7.57 1.68 0.11
N PHE A 348 8.39 1.43 1.14
CA PHE A 348 8.00 1.67 2.53
C PHE A 348 7.84 3.17 2.86
N ALA A 349 8.63 4.04 2.22
CA ALA A 349 8.44 5.50 2.34
C ALA A 349 7.09 5.93 1.73
N LEU A 350 6.76 5.46 0.53
CA LEU A 350 5.45 5.71 -0.10
C LEU A 350 4.29 5.10 0.70
N ALA A 351 4.48 3.90 1.25
CA ALA A 351 3.51 3.25 2.14
C ALA A 351 3.25 4.08 3.41
N SER A 352 4.28 4.78 3.93
CA SER A 352 4.14 5.68 5.08
C SER A 352 3.27 6.90 4.76
N MET A 353 3.45 7.48 3.57
CA MET A 353 2.63 8.58 3.07
C MET A 353 1.17 8.13 2.83
N TYR A 354 0.98 6.96 2.24
CA TYR A 354 -0.34 6.34 2.09
C TYR A 354 -1.04 6.10 3.43
N ALA A 355 -0.33 5.53 4.39
CA ALA A 355 -0.84 5.30 5.74
C ALA A 355 -1.24 6.60 6.46
N ALA A 356 -0.49 7.68 6.25
CA ALA A 356 -0.84 9.00 6.76
C ALA A 356 -2.20 9.44 6.24
N MET A 357 -2.40 9.40 4.91
CA MET A 357 -3.66 9.83 4.28
C MET A 357 -4.84 8.97 4.67
N LEU A 358 -4.63 7.66 4.73
CA LEU A 358 -5.64 6.71 5.19
C LEU A 358 -6.12 7.08 6.60
N LEU A 359 -5.20 7.16 7.57
CA LEU A 359 -5.53 7.41 8.98
C LEU A 359 -5.97 8.86 9.27
N SER A 360 -5.57 9.82 8.44
CA SER A 360 -5.97 11.23 8.58
C SER A 360 -7.27 11.58 7.83
N GLY A 361 -7.78 10.68 6.99
CA GLY A 361 -9.04 10.89 6.26
C GLY A 361 -8.92 11.71 4.97
N TRP A 362 -7.72 11.92 4.42
CA TRP A 362 -7.50 12.65 3.15
C TRP A 362 -7.96 14.13 3.07
N THR A 363 -8.47 14.72 4.15
CA THR A 363 -8.99 16.11 4.17
C THR A 363 -7.99 17.10 4.75
N ASP A 364 -8.03 18.35 4.24
CA ASP A 364 -7.29 19.49 4.80
C ASP A 364 -8.14 20.34 5.75
N SER A 365 -9.44 20.09 5.82
CA SER A 365 -10.44 20.90 6.50
C SER A 365 -11.18 20.12 7.58
N SER A 366 -11.58 20.86 8.63
CA SER A 366 -12.27 20.43 9.86
C SER A 366 -13.67 19.85 9.66
N GLU A 367 -14.07 19.48 8.45
CA GLU A 367 -15.39 18.91 8.16
C GLU A 367 -15.31 17.38 8.22
N SER A 368 -15.66 16.84 9.39
CA SER A 368 -15.94 15.42 9.66
C SER A 368 -14.77 14.41 9.62
N ALA A 369 -13.72 14.64 10.41
CA ALA A 369 -12.60 13.68 10.54
C ALA A 369 -12.81 12.54 11.57
N THR A 370 -14.04 12.35 12.08
CA THR A 370 -14.36 11.20 12.94
C THR A 370 -14.26 9.87 12.17
N LEU A 371 -14.24 9.92 10.83
CA LEU A 371 -14.21 8.76 9.95
C LEU A 371 -12.93 8.74 9.10
N ILE A 372 -12.34 7.55 9.00
CA ILE A 372 -11.13 7.28 8.21
C ILE A 372 -11.56 7.17 6.75
N ASP A 373 -10.76 7.74 5.85
CA ASP A 373 -10.94 7.61 4.39
C ASP A 373 -12.24 8.22 3.81
N VAL A 374 -12.65 9.39 4.29
CA VAL A 374 -13.87 10.12 3.84
C VAL A 374 -13.51 11.51 3.32
N GLY A 375 -13.97 11.86 2.13
CA GLY A 375 -13.84 13.17 1.51
C GLY A 375 -13.63 13.10 0.00
N TRP A 376 -14.01 14.18 -0.72
CA TRP A 376 -13.90 14.26 -2.19
C TRP A 376 -12.50 14.00 -2.73
N THR A 377 -11.45 14.36 -1.98
CA THR A 377 -10.06 14.03 -2.34
C THR A 377 -9.86 12.52 -2.43
N SER A 378 -10.35 11.75 -1.45
CA SER A 378 -10.25 10.29 -1.46
C SER A 378 -11.05 9.69 -2.63
N VAL A 379 -12.26 10.20 -2.88
CA VAL A 379 -13.10 9.80 -4.03
C VAL A 379 -12.31 9.92 -5.32
N TRP A 380 -11.77 11.11 -5.62
CA TRP A 380 -11.07 11.37 -6.87
C TRP A 380 -9.76 10.59 -6.98
N VAL A 381 -8.98 10.45 -5.91
CA VAL A 381 -7.75 9.65 -5.94
C VAL A 381 -8.07 8.20 -6.30
N LYS A 382 -9.11 7.61 -5.73
CA LYS A 382 -9.53 6.23 -6.04
C LYS A 382 -10.07 6.11 -7.46
N ILE A 383 -10.98 6.99 -7.88
CA ILE A 383 -11.54 6.97 -9.24
C ILE A 383 -10.44 7.12 -10.30
N CYS A 384 -9.53 8.09 -10.13
CA CYS A 384 -8.38 8.26 -11.01
C CYS A 384 -7.45 7.04 -10.98
N THR A 385 -7.23 6.42 -9.82
CA THR A 385 -6.46 5.16 -9.72
C THR A 385 -7.11 4.04 -10.54
N GLY A 386 -8.45 3.96 -10.53
CA GLY A 386 -9.21 3.03 -11.39
C GLY A 386 -9.00 3.30 -12.87
N TRP A 387 -9.01 4.57 -13.30
CA TRP A 387 -8.77 4.93 -14.70
C TRP A 387 -7.33 4.65 -15.14
N VAL A 388 -6.35 4.93 -14.28
CA VAL A 388 -4.95 4.60 -14.57
C VAL A 388 -4.76 3.09 -14.62
N THR A 389 -5.43 2.32 -13.75
CA THR A 389 -5.42 0.85 -13.81
C THR A 389 -5.92 0.34 -15.15
N ALA A 390 -7.06 0.88 -15.60
CA ALA A 390 -7.63 0.54 -16.90
C ALA A 390 -6.68 0.86 -18.06
N GLY A 391 -6.09 2.05 -18.04
CA GLY A 391 -5.13 2.48 -19.04
C GLY A 391 -3.87 1.62 -19.06
N LEU A 392 -3.31 1.29 -17.89
CA LEU A 392 -2.14 0.42 -17.77
C LEU A 392 -2.45 -0.99 -18.27
N TYR A 393 -3.60 -1.57 -17.92
CA TYR A 393 -4.00 -2.88 -18.42
C TYR A 393 -4.19 -2.91 -19.94
N ILE A 394 -4.87 -1.91 -20.51
CA ILE A 394 -4.99 -1.81 -21.97
C ILE A 394 -3.61 -1.66 -22.61
N TRP A 395 -2.73 -0.87 -21.99
CA TRP A 395 -1.38 -0.68 -22.47
C TRP A 395 -0.55 -1.97 -22.44
N THR A 396 -0.68 -2.82 -21.41
CA THR A 396 0.06 -4.10 -21.38
C THR A 396 -0.30 -5.02 -22.54
N LEU A 397 -1.53 -4.94 -23.05
CA LEU A 397 -2.00 -5.72 -24.19
C LEU A 397 -1.66 -5.10 -25.55
N ILE A 398 -1.75 -3.77 -25.66
CA ILE A 398 -1.58 -3.07 -26.94
C ILE A 398 -0.13 -2.70 -27.23
N ALA A 399 0.69 -2.41 -26.21
CA ALA A 399 2.06 -1.94 -26.40
C ALA A 399 2.92 -2.88 -27.25
N PRO A 400 2.85 -4.22 -27.10
CA PRO A 400 3.58 -5.16 -27.96
C PRO A 400 3.23 -5.06 -29.46
N LEU A 401 2.03 -4.58 -29.80
CA LEU A 401 1.59 -4.40 -31.19
C LEU A 401 2.06 -3.08 -31.79
N ILE A 402 2.10 -2.02 -30.99
CA ILE A 402 2.51 -0.68 -31.44
C ILE A 402 4.04 -0.57 -31.53
N LEU A 403 4.76 -1.26 -30.65
CA LEU A 403 6.21 -1.19 -30.53
C LEU A 403 6.84 -2.59 -30.68
N PRO A 404 6.72 -3.23 -31.85
CA PRO A 404 7.17 -4.62 -32.05
C PRO A 404 8.68 -4.81 -31.83
N ASP A 405 9.48 -3.75 -32.00
CA ASP A 405 10.93 -3.78 -31.80
C ASP A 405 11.37 -3.63 -30.33
N ARG A 406 10.41 -3.45 -29.41
CA ARG A 406 10.67 -3.36 -27.97
C ARG A 406 10.30 -4.67 -27.30
N GLU A 407 11.25 -5.25 -26.59
CA GLU A 407 10.96 -6.40 -25.72
C GLU A 407 10.16 -5.92 -24.50
N PHE A 408 8.90 -6.33 -24.44
CA PHE A 408 8.02 -6.16 -23.29
C PHE A 408 8.11 -7.42 -22.43
N TYR A 409 8.82 -7.32 -21.29
CA TYR A 409 9.05 -8.42 -20.35
C TYR A 409 8.10 -8.38 -19.16
#